data_AF-A0A0J0YB06-F1
#
_entry.id   AF-A0A0J0YB06-F1
#
_cell.length_a   1.000
_cell.length_b   1.000
_cell.length_c   1.000
_cell.angle_alpha   90.00
_cell.angle_beta   90.00
_cell.angle_gamma   90.00
#
_symmetry.space_group_name_H-M   'P 1'
#
loop_
_entity.id
_entity.type
_entity.pdbx_description
1 polymer ?
#
loop_
_entity_poly.entity_id
_entity_poly.type
_entity_poly.pdbx_seq_one_letter_code
_entity_poly.pdbx_strand_id
1 'polypeptide(L)' 'MAAKKTTAGDTTRTERAKAHLERLVEAKGKRLLVDLDADGNAALEALVASGYGATNKAVVIRALIAASKRIKKP' A
#
# COMPACT_ATOMS: atom_id res chain seq x y z
N MET A 1 -44.08 17.03 4.11
CA MET A 1 -43.17 15.88 3.92
C MET A 1 -41.89 16.40 3.28
N ALA A 2 -40.76 16.36 4.00
CA ALA A 2 -39.48 16.86 3.49
C ALA A 2 -38.75 15.73 2.74
N ALA A 3 -38.44 15.97 1.46
CA ALA A 3 -37.73 15.02 0.60
C ALA A 3 -36.26 14.85 1.07
N LYS A 4 -35.89 13.62 1.42
CA LYS A 4 -34.50 13.23 1.67
C LYS A 4 -33.70 13.37 0.36
N LYS A 5 -32.80 14.35 0.28
CA LYS A 5 -31.73 14.38 -0.71
C LYS A 5 -30.76 13.23 -0.38
N THR A 6 -30.83 12.14 -1.13
CA THR A 6 -29.77 11.14 -1.18
C THR A 6 -28.57 11.76 -1.87
N THR A 7 -27.53 12.07 -1.10
CA THR A 7 -26.21 12.42 -1.62
C THR A 7 -25.76 11.26 -2.50
N ALA A 8 -25.67 11.48 -3.82
CA ALA A 8 -25.12 10.52 -4.75
C ALA A 8 -23.68 10.23 -4.30
N GLY A 9 -23.49 9.09 -3.65
CA GLY A 9 -22.18 8.61 -3.23
C GLY A 9 -21.29 8.50 -4.45
N ASP A 10 -20.12 9.13 -4.36
CA ASP A 10 -19.05 9.23 -5.34
C ASP A 10 -18.73 7.87 -6.01
N THR A 11 -19.47 7.51 -7.06
CA THR A 11 -19.40 6.22 -7.77
C THR A 11 -18.05 6.02 -8.46
N THR A 12 -17.38 7.12 -8.79
CA THR A 12 -16.04 7.13 -9.41
C THR A 12 -14.96 6.61 -8.46
N ARG A 13 -15.17 6.69 -7.13
CA ARG A 13 -14.23 6.19 -6.11
C ARG A 13 -14.24 4.66 -6.05
N THR A 14 -15.39 4.04 -6.28
CA THR A 14 -15.56 2.58 -6.32
C THR A 14 -14.94 1.95 -7.57
N GLU A 15 -15.02 2.59 -8.73
CA GLU A 15 -14.47 2.04 -9.98
C GLU A 15 -12.94 2.08 -10.02
N ARG A 16 -12.32 3.19 -9.55
CA ARG A 16 -10.85 3.28 -9.44
C ARG A 16 -10.29 2.26 -8.45
N ALA A 17 -11.00 1.99 -7.36
CA ALA A 17 -10.61 0.96 -6.39
C ALA A 17 -10.66 -0.45 -7.02
N LYS A 18 -11.70 -0.76 -7.82
CA LYS A 18 -11.79 -2.03 -8.57
C LYS A 18 -10.65 -2.19 -9.58
N ALA A 19 -10.40 -1.18 -10.41
CA ALA A 19 -9.32 -1.22 -11.41
C ALA A 19 -7.92 -1.31 -10.77
N HIS A 20 -7.75 -0.87 -9.51
CA HIS A 20 -6.50 -1.08 -8.77
C HIS A 20 -6.36 -2.52 -8.27
N LEU A 21 -7.45 -3.15 -7.84
CA LEU A 21 -7.47 -4.53 -7.41
C LEU A 21 -7.29 -5.51 -8.58
N GLU A 22 -7.92 -5.24 -9.72
CA GLU A 22 -7.76 -6.03 -10.95
C GLU A 22 -6.30 -6.05 -11.42
N ARG A 23 -5.64 -4.88 -11.44
CA ARG A 23 -4.19 -4.78 -11.74
C ARG A 23 -3.31 -5.52 -10.73
N LEU A 24 -3.71 -5.60 -9.46
CA LEU A 24 -2.97 -6.39 -8.45
C LEU A 24 -3.11 -7.89 -8.73
N VAL A 25 -4.32 -8.35 -9.07
CA VAL A 25 -4.60 -9.75 -9.40
C VAL A 25 -3.85 -10.18 -10.67
N GLU A 26 -3.87 -9.37 -11.73
CA GLU A 26 -3.13 -9.64 -12.98
C GLU A 26 -1.61 -9.71 -12.77
N ALA A 27 -1.07 -8.89 -11.86
CA ALA A 27 0.34 -8.90 -11.51
C ALA A 27 0.74 -10.04 -10.54
N LYS A 28 -0.17 -10.97 -10.21
CA LYS A 28 -0.03 -11.95 -9.10
C LYS A 28 0.36 -11.29 -7.77
N GLY A 29 0.08 -10.00 -7.61
CA GLY A 29 0.33 -9.23 -6.41
C GLY A 29 -0.81 -9.42 -5.41
N LYS A 30 -0.47 -9.43 -4.11
CA LYS A 30 -1.45 -9.46 -3.02
C LYS A 30 -1.42 -8.13 -2.28
N ARG A 31 -2.59 -7.59 -1.95
CA ARG A 31 -2.68 -6.44 -1.03
C ARG A 31 -2.43 -6.94 0.39
N LEU A 32 -1.41 -6.39 1.04
CA LEU A 32 -1.10 -6.61 2.45
C LEU A 32 -1.43 -5.32 3.19
N LEU A 33 -2.32 -5.41 4.18
CA LEU A 33 -2.53 -4.34 5.16
C LEU A 33 -1.57 -4.61 6.32
N VAL A 34 -0.77 -3.61 6.69
CA VAL A 34 0.20 -3.72 7.79
C VAL A 34 -0.02 -2.54 8.71
N ASP A 35 -0.27 -2.83 9.97
CA ASP A 35 -0.24 -1.83 11.03
C ASP A 35 1.21 -1.71 11.50
N LEU A 36 1.76 -0.50 11.41
CA LEU A 36 3.10 -0.19 11.89
C LEU A 36 2.99 0.39 13.29
N ASP A 37 3.82 -0.13 14.20
CA ASP A 37 4.07 0.51 15.49
C ASP A 37 4.93 1.77 15.30
N ALA A 38 5.19 2.49 16.39
CA ALA A 38 5.93 3.75 16.35
C ALA A 38 7.32 3.57 15.72
N ASP A 39 8.01 2.49 16.08
CA ASP A 39 9.35 2.17 15.57
C ASP A 39 9.30 1.81 14.08
N GLY A 40 8.32 1.00 13.66
CA GLY A 40 8.08 0.66 12.27
C GLY A 40 7.77 1.88 11.40
N ASN A 41 6.97 2.83 11.91
CA ASN A 41 6.69 4.08 11.20
C ASN A 41 7.95 4.96 11.10
N ALA A 42 8.69 5.13 12.19
CA ALA A 42 9.93 5.91 12.18
C ALA A 42 10.97 5.32 11.21
N ALA A 43 11.11 3.99 11.18
CA ALA A 43 11.99 3.30 10.23
C ALA A 43 11.54 3.52 8.79
N LEU A 44 10.23 3.47 8.52
CA LEU A 44 9.69 3.75 7.18
C LEU A 44 10.01 5.18 6.73
N GLU A 45 9.80 6.17 7.60
CA GLU A 45 10.10 7.58 7.30
C GLU A 45 11.59 7.81 7.02
N ALA A 46 12.48 7.24 7.85
CA ALA A 46 13.93 7.35 7.64
C ALA A 46 14.38 6.71 6.32
N LEU A 47 13.79 5.58 5.94
CA LEU A 47 14.09 4.92 4.66
C LEU A 47 13.59 5.73 3.46
N VAL A 48 12.43 6.38 3.57
CA VAL A 48 11.95 7.30 2.52
C VAL A 48 12.89 8.50 2.42
N ALA A 49 13.23 9.14 3.54
CA ALA A 49 14.10 10.32 3.58
C ALA A 49 15.51 10.07 3.04
N SER A 50 16.06 8.86 3.25
CA SER A 50 17.37 8.46 2.71
C SER A 50 17.34 8.09 1.22
N GLY A 51 16.18 8.12 0.56
CA GLY A 51 16.03 7.76 -0.85
C GLY A 51 16.05 6.25 -1.11
N TYR A 52 15.93 5.42 -0.07
CA TYR A 52 15.88 3.96 -0.21
C TYR A 52 14.71 3.51 -1.11
N GLY A 53 13.62 4.28 -1.15
CA GLY A 53 12.54 4.14 -2.13
C GLY A 53 11.73 5.43 -2.25
N ALA A 54 11.26 5.73 -3.45
CA ALA A 54 10.53 6.97 -3.75
C ALA A 54 9.13 7.05 -3.14
N THR A 55 8.60 5.93 -2.63
CA THR A 55 7.28 5.84 -1.98
C THR A 55 7.30 4.78 -0.89
N ASN A 56 6.37 4.85 0.06
CA ASN A 56 6.22 3.84 1.12
C ASN A 56 6.09 2.43 0.54
N LYS A 57 5.31 2.26 -0.54
CA LYS A 57 5.19 0.99 -1.27
C LYS A 57 6.56 0.50 -1.76
N ALA A 58 7.35 1.37 -2.37
CA ALA A 58 8.66 1.01 -2.90
C ALA A 58 9.63 0.62 -1.77
N VAL A 59 9.61 1.35 -0.65
CA VAL A 59 10.42 1.04 0.54
C VAL A 59 10.06 -0.33 1.10
N VAL A 60 8.78 -0.58 1.38
CA VAL A 60 8.32 -1.86 1.96
C VAL A 60 8.66 -3.04 1.05
N ILE A 61 8.42 -2.93 -0.25
CA ILE A 61 8.74 -4.01 -1.20
C ILE A 61 10.26 -4.25 -1.28
N ARG A 62 11.07 -3.19 -1.37
CA ARG A 62 12.54 -3.31 -1.42
C ARG A 62 13.09 -3.94 -0.13
N ALA A 63 12.61 -3.49 1.02
CA ALA A 63 13.02 -4.00 2.33
C ALA A 63 12.67 -5.48 2.48
N LEU A 64 11.44 -5.87 2.10
CA LEU A 64 10.98 -7.26 2.13
C LEU A 64 11.84 -8.18 1.24
N ILE A 65 12.13 -7.75 0.01
CA ILE A 65 13.00 -8.51 -0.91
C ILE A 65 14.42 -8.61 -0.35
N ALA A 66 15.00 -7.50 0.13
CA ALA A 66 16.33 -7.47 0.71
C ALA A 66 16.45 -8.42 1.92
N ALA A 67 15.46 -8.41 2.82
CA ALA A 67 15.39 -9.31 3.96
C ALA A 67 15.31 -10.78 3.51
N SER A 68 14.45 -11.10 2.53
CA SER A 68 14.32 -12.48 2.01
C SER A 68 15.63 -13.04 1.44
N LYS A 69 16.45 -12.18 0.81
CA LYS A 69 17.76 -12.58 0.26
C LYS A 69 18.78 -12.87 1.36
N ARG A 70 18.70 -12.18 2.50
CA ARG A 70 19.57 -12.40 3.66
C ARG A 70 19.27 -13.75 4.32
N ILE A 71 17.99 -14.12 4.41
CA ILE A 71 17.57 -15.41 4.98
C ILE A 71 17.99 -16.61 4.11
N LYS A 72 18.09 -16.40 2.78
CA LYS A 72 18.49 -17.46 1.83
C LYS A 72 19.99 -17.71 1.74
N LYS A 73 20.83 -16.93 2.43
CA LYS A 73 22.27 -17.17 2.48
C LYS A 73 22.57 -17.97 3.76
N PRO A 74 22.92 -19.27 3.66
CA PRO A 74 23.61 -19.95 4.75
C PRO A 74 24.99 -19.31 4.98
#